data_AF-A0A1H6ZUC5-F1
#
_entry.id   AF-A0A1H6ZUC5-F1
#
_cell.length_a   1.000
_cell.length_b   1.000
_cell.length_c   1.000
_cell.angle_alpha   90.00
_cell.angle_beta   90.00
_cell.angle_gamma   90.00
#
_symmetry.space_group_name_H-M   'P 1'
#
loop_
_entity.id
_entity.type
_entity.pdbx_description
1 polymer ?
#
loop_
_entity_poly.entity_id
_entity_poly.type
_entity_poly.pdbx_seq_one_letter_code
_entity_poly.pdbx_strand_id
1 'polypeptide(L)'
;MKKLLIIAAVINLAVAIIHTIIGESDIVAPLLATDAPDTVRWTLHSAWHMISVVLFISTLALFYVSRKGKDEPHSMVLSKYIGIQYVALAMVFVVTSLMYGIFFPQIVMLAPIGILAILASRAASD
;
A
#
# COMPACT_ATOMS: atom_id res chain seq x y z
N MET A 1 19.30 4.58 -3.25
CA MET A 1 18.52 3.46 -3.80
C MET A 1 18.25 2.34 -2.80
N LYS A 2 19.18 1.39 -2.55
CA LYS A 2 18.92 0.16 -1.75
C LYS A 2 18.31 0.42 -0.37
N LYS A 3 18.87 1.38 0.39
CA LYS A 3 18.35 1.75 1.73
C LYS A 3 16.89 2.21 1.69
N LEU A 4 16.53 3.06 0.71
CA LEU A 4 15.16 3.58 0.57
C LEU A 4 14.16 2.46 0.24
N LEU A 5 14.55 1.51 -0.62
CA LEU A 5 13.72 0.36 -0.97
C LEU A 5 13.50 -0.57 0.23
N ILE A 6 14.54 -0.80 1.04
CA ILE A 6 14.44 -1.61 2.26
C ILE A 6 13.52 -0.92 3.27
N ILE A 7 13.69 0.39 3.50
CA ILE A 7 12.82 1.16 4.40
C ILE A 7 11.37 1.10 3.90
N ALA A 8 11.13 1.33 2.61
CA ALA A 8 9.80 1.23 2.02
C ALA A 8 9.20 -0.18 2.19
N ALA A 9 9.98 -1.24 1.98
CA ALA A 9 9.54 -2.62 2.17
C ALA A 9 9.19 -2.94 3.62
N VAL A 10 9.99 -2.48 4.59
CA VAL A 10 9.74 -2.69 6.02
C VAL A 10 8.49 -1.95 6.49
N ILE A 11 8.34 -0.68 6.09
CA ILE A 11 7.13 0.10 6.39
C ILE A 11 5.92 -0.58 5.77
N ASN A 12 6.02 -1.00 4.51
CA ASN A 12 4.93 -1.67 3.82
C ASN A 12 4.53 -3.00 4.46
N LEU A 13 5.50 -3.79 4.94
CA LEU A 13 5.22 -5.02 5.67
C LEU A 13 4.46 -4.73 6.98
N ALA A 14 4.89 -3.70 7.72
CA ALA A 14 4.19 -3.29 8.93
C ALA A 14 2.75 -2.85 8.62
N VAL A 15 2.55 -2.07 7.55
CA VAL A 15 1.21 -1.68 7.07
C VAL A 15 0.39 -2.89 6.62
N ALA A 16 0.98 -3.88 5.94
CA ALA A 16 0.31 -5.12 5.55
C ALA A 16 -0.22 -5.89 6.76
N ILE A 17 0.60 -6.02 7.81
CA ILE A 17 0.22 -6.70 9.06
C ILE A 17 -0.88 -5.92 9.78
N ILE A 18 -0.72 -4.60 9.93
CA ILE A 18 -1.73 -3.72 10.56
C ILE A 18 -3.05 -3.80 9.80
N HIS A 19 -3.01 -3.67 8.47
CA HIS A 19 -4.18 -3.79 7.62
C HIS A 19 -4.86 -5.15 7.83
N THR A 20 -4.16 -6.26 7.69
CA THR A 20 -4.80 -7.58 7.79
C THR A 20 -5.28 -7.95 9.19
N ILE A 21 -4.61 -7.51 10.26
CA ILE A 21 -4.96 -7.93 11.63
C ILE A 21 -5.80 -6.87 12.35
N ILE A 22 -5.28 -5.65 12.48
CA ILE A 22 -5.93 -4.58 13.23
C ILE A 22 -7.13 -4.05 12.44
N GLY A 23 -6.96 -3.86 11.13
CA GLY A 23 -8.07 -3.41 10.30
C GLY A 23 -9.20 -4.44 10.21
N GLU A 24 -8.91 -5.74 10.36
CA GLU A 24 -9.94 -6.78 10.40
C GLU A 24 -10.85 -6.57 11.62
N SER A 25 -10.28 -6.36 12.81
CA SER A 25 -11.07 -6.11 14.03
C SER A 25 -11.80 -4.76 13.99
N ASP A 26 -11.17 -3.74 13.44
CA ASP A 26 -11.64 -2.35 13.58
C ASP A 26 -12.59 -1.92 12.45
N ILE A 27 -12.48 -2.54 11.27
CA ILE A 27 -13.24 -2.14 10.07
C ILE A 27 -14.06 -3.30 9.51
N VAL A 28 -13.43 -4.45 9.27
CA VAL A 28 -14.10 -5.56 8.54
C VAL A 28 -15.13 -6.27 9.41
N ALA A 29 -14.78 -6.63 10.64
CA ALA A 29 -15.72 -7.29 11.54
C ALA A 29 -16.96 -6.40 11.83
N PRO A 30 -16.82 -5.10 12.12
CA PRO A 30 -17.97 -4.19 12.22
C PRO A 30 -18.80 -4.11 10.93
N LEU A 31 -18.15 -4.04 9.77
CA LEU A 31 -18.84 -4.04 8.47
C LEU A 31 -19.67 -5.33 8.28
N LEU A 32 -19.12 -6.49 8.59
CA LEU A 32 -19.80 -7.77 8.46
C LEU A 32 -20.97 -7.91 9.46
N ALA A 33 -20.92 -7.20 10.59
CA ALA A 33 -21.99 -7.17 11.59
C ALA A 33 -23.16 -6.24 11.22
N THR A 34 -23.04 -5.42 10.18
CA THR A 34 -24.15 -4.55 9.71
C THR A 34 -25.30 -5.36 9.10
N ASP A 35 -26.46 -4.72 8.94
CA ASP A 35 -27.64 -5.24 8.25
C ASP A 35 -27.57 -5.05 6.71
N ALA A 36 -26.40 -4.68 6.17
CA ALA A 36 -26.20 -4.52 4.74
C ALA A 36 -26.41 -5.85 3.97
N PRO A 37 -26.88 -5.79 2.72
CA PRO A 37 -27.05 -6.98 1.89
C PRO A 37 -25.76 -7.81 1.80
N ASP A 38 -25.90 -9.13 1.78
CA ASP A 38 -24.77 -10.08 1.71
C ASP A 38 -23.82 -9.76 0.55
N THR A 39 -24.36 -9.38 -0.60
CA THR A 39 -23.55 -8.98 -1.76
C THR A 39 -22.62 -7.81 -1.43
N VAL A 40 -23.10 -6.78 -0.72
CA VAL A 40 -22.29 -5.62 -0.32
C VAL A 40 -21.23 -6.03 0.69
N ARG A 41 -21.62 -6.76 1.75
CA ARG A 41 -20.70 -7.21 2.81
C ARG A 41 -19.56 -8.06 2.24
N TRP A 42 -19.89 -9.06 1.43
CA TRP A 42 -18.89 -9.97 0.88
C TRP A 42 -18.06 -9.34 -0.23
N THR A 43 -18.61 -8.41 -1.02
CA THR A 43 -17.81 -7.64 -1.99
C THR A 43 -16.76 -6.78 -1.28
N LEU A 44 -17.14 -6.06 -0.22
CA LEU A 44 -16.20 -5.21 0.52
C LEU A 44 -15.17 -6.02 1.31
N HIS A 45 -15.59 -7.14 1.92
CA HIS A 45 -14.66 -8.10 2.53
C HIS A 45 -13.66 -8.66 1.49
N SER A 46 -14.12 -8.97 0.27
CA SER A 46 -13.22 -9.42 -0.80
C SER A 46 -12.25 -8.31 -1.22
N ALA A 47 -12.72 -7.08 -1.38
CA ALA A 47 -11.90 -5.92 -1.70
C ALA A 47 -10.81 -5.68 -0.62
N TRP A 48 -11.16 -5.90 0.64
CA TRP A 48 -10.22 -5.83 1.75
C TRP A 48 -9.04 -6.81 1.61
N HIS A 49 -9.34 -8.08 1.31
CA HIS A 49 -8.32 -9.12 1.11
C HIS A 49 -7.52 -8.91 -0.17
N MET A 50 -8.12 -8.35 -1.23
CA MET A 50 -7.38 -7.93 -2.43
C MET A 50 -6.28 -6.91 -2.09
N ILE A 51 -6.57 -5.93 -1.21
CA ILE A 51 -5.56 -4.98 -0.72
C ILE A 51 -4.49 -5.69 0.12
N SER A 52 -4.86 -6.62 1.01
CA SER A 52 -3.88 -7.42 1.76
C SER A 52 -2.89 -8.12 0.81
N VAL A 53 -3.38 -8.76 -0.25
CA VAL A 53 -2.54 -9.42 -1.26
C VAL A 53 -1.61 -8.42 -1.95
N VAL A 54 -2.12 -7.25 -2.36
CA VAL A 54 -1.31 -6.19 -2.96
C VAL A 54 -0.21 -5.72 -2.00
N LEU A 55 -0.50 -5.52 -0.72
CA LEU A 55 0.47 -5.08 0.28
C LEU A 55 1.58 -6.12 0.48
N PHE A 56 1.24 -7.40 0.63
CA PHE A 56 2.25 -8.46 0.79
C PHE A 56 3.08 -8.66 -0.48
N ILE A 57 2.47 -8.72 -1.67
CA ILE A 57 3.21 -8.86 -2.93
C ILE A 57 4.14 -7.65 -3.14
N SER A 58 3.67 -6.44 -2.87
CA SER A 58 4.50 -5.23 -2.98
C SER A 58 5.68 -5.27 -2.02
N THR A 59 5.50 -5.79 -0.81
CA THR A 59 6.59 -6.00 0.15
C THR A 59 7.67 -6.92 -0.42
N LEU A 60 7.27 -8.09 -0.94
CA LEU A 60 8.19 -9.06 -1.53
C LEU A 60 8.90 -8.46 -2.75
N ALA A 61 8.18 -7.73 -3.60
CA ALA A 61 8.73 -7.06 -4.77
C ALA A 61 9.76 -5.97 -4.38
N LEU A 62 9.45 -5.12 -3.40
CA LEU A 62 10.36 -4.08 -2.90
C LEU A 62 11.64 -4.68 -2.31
N PHE A 63 11.53 -5.76 -1.51
CA PHE A 63 12.70 -6.49 -1.03
C PHE A 63 13.49 -7.12 -2.17
N TYR A 64 12.81 -7.71 -3.16
CA TYR A 64 13.47 -8.29 -4.33
C TYR A 64 14.28 -7.24 -5.11
N VAL A 65 13.67 -6.10 -5.47
CA VAL A 65 14.38 -5.04 -6.22
C VAL A 65 15.48 -4.37 -5.39
N SER A 66 15.35 -4.34 -4.05
CA SER A 66 16.40 -3.78 -3.17
C SER A 66 17.74 -4.51 -3.27
N ARG A 67 17.74 -5.78 -3.71
CA ARG A 67 18.93 -6.62 -3.87
C ARG A 67 19.62 -6.42 -5.22
N LYS A 68 18.94 -5.81 -6.20
CA LYS A 68 19.45 -5.64 -7.57
C LYS A 68 20.42 -4.45 -7.71
N GLY A 69 21.17 -4.45 -8.81
CA GLY A 69 22.06 -3.34 -9.19
C GLY A 69 21.28 -2.07 -9.52
N LYS A 70 21.95 -0.91 -9.48
CA LYS A 70 21.33 0.38 -9.83
C LYS A 70 20.99 0.46 -11.33
N ASP A 71 21.77 -0.22 -12.15
CA ASP A 71 21.70 -0.15 -13.61
C ASP A 71 20.67 -1.13 -14.21
N GLU A 72 19.84 -1.75 -13.36
CA GLU A 72 18.85 -2.75 -13.77
C GLU A 72 17.50 -2.08 -14.10
N PRO A 73 17.16 -1.88 -15.39
CA PRO A 73 16.02 -1.04 -15.78
C PRO A 73 14.69 -1.59 -15.25
N HIS A 74 14.55 -2.91 -15.18
CA HIS A 74 13.36 -3.58 -14.64
C HIS A 74 13.13 -3.27 -13.16
N SER A 75 14.20 -3.11 -12.37
CA SER A 75 14.09 -2.78 -10.94
C SER A 75 13.58 -1.35 -10.74
N MET A 76 14.02 -0.42 -11.60
CA MET A 76 13.54 0.96 -11.59
C MET A 76 12.07 1.05 -11.97
N VAL A 77 11.66 0.37 -13.05
CA VAL A 77 10.27 0.35 -13.52
C VAL A 77 9.35 -0.24 -12.47
N LEU A 78 9.71 -1.37 -11.87
CA LEU A 78 8.89 -2.03 -10.85
C LEU A 78 8.77 -1.17 -9.58
N SER A 79 9.87 -0.59 -9.09
CA SER A 79 9.82 0.33 -7.94
C SER A 79 8.95 1.55 -8.22
N LYS A 80 9.04 2.13 -9.42
CA LYS A 80 8.24 3.28 -9.82
C LYS A 80 6.75 2.93 -9.95
N TYR A 81 6.43 1.75 -10.50
CA TYR A 81 5.06 1.24 -10.58
C TYR A 81 4.43 1.11 -9.20
N ILE A 82 5.10 0.43 -8.27
CA ILE A 82 4.65 0.29 -6.88
C ILE A 82 4.50 1.67 -6.24
N GLY A 83 5.47 2.55 -6.47
CA GLY A 83 5.44 3.91 -5.94
C GLY A 83 4.21 4.71 -6.38
N ILE A 84 3.90 4.69 -7.68
CA ILE A 84 2.71 5.35 -8.24
C ILE A 84 1.43 4.72 -7.70
N GLN A 85 1.37 3.38 -7.62
CA GLN A 85 0.22 2.66 -7.08
C GLN A 85 -0.11 3.12 -5.66
N TYR A 86 0.89 3.25 -4.78
CA TYR A 86 0.68 3.63 -3.38
C TYR A 86 0.28 5.09 -3.22
N VAL A 87 0.87 5.99 -4.03
CA VAL A 87 0.42 7.39 -4.07
C VAL A 87 -1.03 7.47 -4.55
N ALA A 88 -1.39 6.73 -5.60
CA ALA A 88 -2.77 6.72 -6.11
C ALA A 88 -3.76 6.18 -5.06
N LEU A 89 -3.43 5.08 -4.37
CA LEU A 89 -4.25 4.56 -3.28
C LEU A 89 -4.39 5.55 -2.12
N ALA A 90 -3.30 6.23 -1.72
CA ALA A 90 -3.36 7.28 -0.71
C ALA A 90 -4.27 8.43 -1.15
N MET A 91 -4.23 8.81 -2.43
CA MET A 91 -5.09 9.86 -2.99
C MET A 91 -6.58 9.50 -2.95
N VAL A 92 -6.95 8.22 -3.11
CA VAL A 92 -8.34 7.78 -2.90
C VAL A 92 -8.78 8.15 -1.48
N PHE A 93 -7.98 7.84 -0.47
CA PHE A 93 -8.30 8.20 0.92
C PHE A 93 -8.27 9.71 1.18
N VAL A 94 -7.39 10.48 0.51
CA VAL A 94 -7.44 11.96 0.57
C VAL A 94 -8.77 12.47 0.05
N VAL A 95 -9.21 12.02 -1.13
CA VAL A 95 -10.49 12.44 -1.72
C VAL A 95 -11.66 12.04 -0.81
N THR A 96 -11.70 10.80 -0.34
CA THR A 96 -12.74 10.34 0.59
C THR A 96 -12.72 11.16 1.90
N SER A 97 -11.53 11.48 2.42
CA SER A 97 -11.41 12.30 3.63
C SER A 97 -12.00 13.69 3.44
N LEU A 98 -11.73 14.32 2.29
CA LEU A 98 -12.25 15.63 1.94
C LEU A 98 -13.76 15.60 1.72
N MET A 99 -14.29 14.56 1.05
CA MET A 99 -15.72 14.42 0.77
C MET A 99 -16.56 14.25 2.03
N TYR A 100 -16.07 13.46 2.98
CA TYR A 100 -16.85 13.10 4.19
C TYR A 100 -16.39 13.84 5.45
N GLY A 101 -15.36 14.67 5.37
CA GLY A 101 -14.83 15.43 6.51
C GLY A 101 -14.19 14.56 7.60
N ILE A 102 -13.73 13.35 7.25
CA ILE A 102 -13.17 12.37 8.17
C ILE A 102 -11.73 12.09 7.77
N PHE A 103 -10.78 12.20 8.70
CA PHE A 103 -9.40 11.84 8.41
C PHE A 103 -9.22 10.31 8.41
N PHE A 104 -8.71 9.78 7.29
CA PHE A 104 -8.36 8.37 7.15
C PHE A 104 -6.85 8.14 7.37
N PRO A 105 -6.43 7.41 8.43
CA PRO A 105 -5.01 7.15 8.74
C PRO A 105 -4.23 6.48 7.59
N GLN A 106 -4.94 5.81 6.68
CA GLN A 106 -4.39 5.16 5.49
C GLN A 106 -3.58 6.11 4.61
N ILE A 107 -3.88 7.42 4.62
CA ILE A 107 -3.10 8.44 3.89
C ILE A 107 -1.64 8.43 4.37
N VAL A 108 -1.43 8.47 5.68
CA VAL A 108 -0.10 8.52 6.30
C VAL A 108 0.58 7.16 6.24
N MET A 109 -0.18 6.07 6.16
CA MET A 109 0.38 4.72 6.00
C MET A 109 0.88 4.47 4.57
N LEU A 110 0.12 4.87 3.55
CA LEU A 110 0.40 4.51 2.15
C LEU A 110 1.31 5.52 1.43
N ALA A 111 1.10 6.83 1.63
CA ALA A 111 1.83 7.85 0.88
C ALA A 111 3.36 7.78 1.09
N PRO A 112 3.91 7.59 2.31
CA PRO A 112 5.35 7.51 2.50
C PRO A 112 6.00 6.35 1.76
N ILE A 113 5.34 5.18 1.70
CA ILE A 113 5.83 4.01 0.96
C ILE A 113 5.94 4.36 -0.53
N GLY A 114 4.90 4.97 -1.09
CA GLY A 114 4.87 5.38 -2.49
C GLY A 114 5.95 6.40 -2.84
N ILE A 115 6.11 7.43 -2.00
CA ILE A 115 7.13 8.48 -2.16
C ILE A 115 8.53 7.88 -2.11
N LEU A 116 8.83 7.03 -1.12
CA LEU A 116 10.13 6.39 -0.97
C LEU A 116 10.47 5.51 -2.18
N ALA A 117 9.52 4.74 -2.71
CA ALA A 117 9.72 3.89 -3.88
C ALA A 117 9.97 4.71 -5.18
N ILE A 118 9.28 5.85 -5.34
CA ILE A 118 9.53 6.78 -6.47
C ILE A 118 10.92 7.42 -6.34
N LEU A 119 11.26 7.95 -5.16
CA LEU A 119 12.58 8.56 -4.92
C LEU A 119 13.72 7.56 -5.12
N ALA A 120 13.54 6.31 -4.70
CA ALA A 120 14.49 5.25 -4.95
C ALA A 120 14.70 4.98 -6.44
N SER A 121 13.64 5.06 -7.26
CA SER A 121 13.73 4.85 -8.71
C SER A 121 14.44 5.99 -9.45
N ARG A 122 14.32 7.24 -8.97
CA ARG A 122 15.00 8.41 -9.57
C ARG A 122 16.49 8.45 -9.24
N ALA A 123 16.87 8.10 -8.00
CA ALA A 123 18.28 8.01 -7.59
C ALA A 123 19.08 6.87 -8.27
N ALA A 124 18.50 6.22 -9.28
CA ALA A 124 19.12 5.21 -10.12
C ALA A 124 19.26 5.67 -11.59
N SER A 125 18.57 6.75 -11.99
CA SER A 125 18.71 7.36 -13.33
C SER A 125 19.78 8.46 -13.39
N ASP A 126 20.32 8.84 -12.23
CA ASP A 126 21.35 9.88 -12.04
C ASP A 126 22.69 9.23 -11.64
#